data_AF-A0A7S2WGZ2-F1
#
_entry.id   AF-A0A7S2WGZ2-F1
#
_cell.length_a   1.000
_cell.length_b   1.000
_cell.length_c   1.000
_cell.angle_alpha   90.00
_cell.angle_beta   90.00
_cell.angle_gamma   90.00
#
_symmetry.space_group_name_H-M   'P 1'
#
loop_
_entity.id
_entity.type
_entity.pdbx_description
1 polymer ?
#
loop_
_entity_poly.entity_id
_entity_poly.type
_entity_poly.pdbx_seq_one_letter_code
_entity_poly.pdbx_strand_id
1 'polypeptide(L)'
;PEYADSKRFNETALSLSNISCHWNSTDNLPQTNTSSSGNEEDVTGRKQNSLALSDVSLTTNYGELLCVIGSVGSGKSALLLAMAEELPHSQGNISYTSQSI
;
A
#
# COMPACT_ATOMS: atom_id res chain seq x y z
N PRO A 1 23.45 -16.40 25.70
CA PRO A 1 23.24 -15.64 24.43
C PRO A 1 22.41 -16.42 23.41
N GLU A 2 22.75 -17.69 23.15
CA GLU A 2 22.20 -18.53 22.08
C GLU A 2 20.70 -18.91 22.22
N TYR A 3 20.13 -18.80 23.42
CA TYR A 3 18.73 -19.13 23.69
C TYR A 3 17.75 -17.95 23.46
N ALA A 4 18.24 -16.72 23.35
CA ALA A 4 17.38 -15.54 23.15
C ALA A 4 16.93 -15.38 21.69
N ASP A 5 17.72 -15.88 20.73
CA ASP A 5 17.40 -15.78 19.30
C ASP A 5 16.30 -16.76 18.86
N SER A 6 16.16 -17.91 19.52
CA SER A 6 15.17 -18.93 19.13
C SER A 6 13.71 -18.52 19.39
N LYS A 7 13.47 -17.60 20.34
CA LYS A 7 12.13 -17.04 20.62
C LYS A 7 11.72 -15.90 19.69
N ARG A 8 12.63 -15.41 18.84
CA ARG A 8 12.38 -14.24 17.98
C ARG A 8 11.84 -14.62 16.61
N PHE A 9 12.07 -15.85 16.16
CA PHE A 9 11.63 -16.32 14.84
C PHE A 9 10.10 -16.36 14.66
N ASN A 10 9.33 -16.32 15.75
CA ASN A 10 7.87 -16.32 15.71
C ASN A 10 7.24 -14.96 16.08
N GLU A 11 8.05 -13.89 16.13
CA GLU A 11 7.57 -12.53 16.32
C GLU A 11 7.38 -11.84 14.97
N THR A 12 6.24 -11.16 14.81
CA THR A 12 5.90 -10.43 13.59
C THR A 12 6.89 -9.28 13.39
N ALA A 13 7.56 -9.26 12.24
CA ALA A 13 8.44 -8.16 11.84
C ALA A 13 7.64 -7.06 11.11
N LEU A 14 6.74 -7.47 10.23
CA LEU A 14 5.92 -6.59 9.38
C LEU A 14 4.53 -7.19 9.21
N SER A 15 3.50 -6.35 9.36
CA SER A 15 2.12 -6.70 9.05
C SER A 15 1.44 -5.61 8.24
N LEU A 16 0.78 -6.02 7.16
CA LEU A 16 -0.12 -5.20 6.35
C LEU A 16 -1.52 -5.79 6.48
N SER A 17 -2.50 -4.93 6.75
CA SER A 17 -3.90 -5.31 6.89
C SER A 17 -4.77 -4.45 5.98
N ASN A 18 -5.38 -5.08 4.96
CA ASN A 18 -6.33 -4.49 4.00
C ASN A 18 -5.81 -3.22 3.32
N ILE A 19 -4.55 -3.24 2.90
CA ILE A 19 -3.88 -2.09 2.28
C ILE A 19 -4.40 -1.84 0.87
N SER A 20 -4.87 -0.61 0.65
CA SER A 20 -5.18 -0.09 -0.69
C SER A 20 -4.42 1.21 -0.94
N CYS A 21 -3.86 1.36 -2.14
CA CYS A 21 -3.01 2.48 -2.53
C CYS A 21 -3.41 3.02 -3.90
N HIS A 22 -3.12 4.31 -4.14
CA HIS A 22 -3.35 4.94 -5.44
C HIS A 22 -2.16 5.80 -5.87
N TRP A 23 -1.83 5.78 -7.16
CA TRP A 23 -0.66 6.50 -7.70
C TRP A 23 -0.81 8.02 -7.76
N ASN A 24 -2.04 8.54 -7.70
CA ASN A 24 -2.31 9.96 -7.92
C ASN A 24 -3.34 10.51 -6.92
N SER A 25 -3.10 10.25 -5.63
CA SER A 25 -3.88 10.82 -4.56
C SER A 25 -3.50 12.30 -4.41
N THR A 26 -4.08 13.19 -5.23
CA THR A 26 -3.94 14.61 -4.95
C THR A 26 -4.82 14.98 -3.78
N ASP A 27 -4.21 15.03 -2.60
CA ASP A 27 -4.77 15.72 -1.46
C ASP A 27 -5.08 17.18 -1.85
N ASN A 28 -6.31 17.61 -1.55
CA ASN A 28 -6.86 18.95 -1.75
C ASN A 28 -7.07 19.44 -3.19
N LEU A 29 -8.23 19.09 -3.76
CA LEU A 29 -9.07 20.11 -4.40
C LEU A 29 -10.53 19.83 -4.06
N PRO A 30 -11.29 20.80 -3.52
CA PRO A 30 -12.71 20.61 -3.25
C PRO A 30 -13.44 20.27 -4.56
N GLN A 31 -14.10 19.11 -4.58
CA GLN A 31 -15.05 18.78 -5.63
C GLN A 31 -16.25 19.73 -5.49
N THR A 32 -16.23 20.86 -6.21
CA THR A 32 -17.41 21.70 -6.32
C THR A 32 -18.42 20.98 -7.19
N ASN A 33 -19.42 20.42 -6.52
CA ASN A 33 -20.65 19.92 -7.13
C ASN A 33 -21.29 21.06 -7.94
N THR A 34 -20.95 21.15 -9.22
CA THR A 34 -21.69 21.97 -10.18
C THR A 34 -22.44 20.99 -11.05
N SER A 35 -23.61 20.60 -10.56
CA SER A 35 -24.59 19.83 -11.30
C SER A 35 -25.15 20.70 -12.43
N SER A 36 -24.56 20.60 -13.62
CA SER A 36 -25.13 21.13 -14.86
C SER A 36 -25.20 20.04 -15.91
N SER A 37 -26.41 19.51 -16.12
CA SER A 37 -26.79 18.73 -17.30
C SER A 37 -26.57 19.55 -18.57
N GLY A 38 -25.84 19.00 -19.54
CA GLY A 38 -25.64 19.57 -20.87
C GLY A 38 -24.65 18.72 -21.66
N ASN A 39 -25.02 18.39 -22.90
CA ASN A 39 -24.40 17.37 -23.74
C ASN A 39 -23.02 17.78 -24.32
N GLU A 40 -22.22 16.73 -24.57
CA GLU A 40 -21.25 16.55 -25.67
C GLU A 40 -19.90 17.32 -25.66
N GLU A 41 -18.85 16.53 -25.95
CA GLU A 41 -17.44 16.89 -26.23
C GLU A 41 -16.51 17.17 -25.03
N ASP A 42 -16.24 16.14 -24.21
CA ASP A 42 -15.36 16.28 -23.05
C ASP A 42 -13.94 15.73 -23.30
N VAL A 43 -13.10 16.55 -23.94
CA VAL A 43 -11.62 16.49 -23.84
C VAL A 43 -11.22 17.00 -22.44
N THR A 44 -11.64 16.32 -21.38
CA THR A 44 -11.13 16.62 -20.03
C THR A 44 -10.62 15.39 -19.33
N GLY A 45 -9.35 15.48 -18.93
CA GLY A 45 -8.66 14.48 -18.13
C GLY A 45 -9.36 14.33 -16.78
N ARG A 46 -10.31 13.40 -16.71
CA ARG A 46 -10.71 12.81 -15.43
C ARG A 46 -9.43 12.30 -14.78
N LYS A 47 -8.98 12.96 -13.73
CA LYS A 47 -7.96 12.46 -12.80
C LYS A 47 -8.51 11.16 -12.21
N GLN A 48 -8.35 10.07 -12.95
CA GLN A 48 -8.71 8.73 -12.52
C GLN A 48 -7.76 8.42 -11.36
N ASN A 49 -8.33 8.16 -10.19
CA ASN A 49 -7.59 7.73 -9.03
C ASN A 49 -7.03 6.31 -9.29
N SER A 50 -5.89 6.23 -9.98
CA SER A 50 -5.33 4.97 -10.47
C SER A 50 -4.93 4.07 -9.30
N LEU A 51 -5.66 2.96 -9.15
CA LEU A 51 -5.44 1.96 -8.11
C LEU A 51 -4.08 1.27 -8.33
N ALA A 52 -3.22 1.34 -7.33
CA ALA A 52 -1.88 0.74 -7.35
C ALA A 52 -1.88 -0.63 -6.64
N LEU A 53 -2.58 -0.72 -5.52
CA LEU A 53 -2.79 -1.93 -4.72
C LEU A 53 -4.23 -1.94 -4.23
N SER A 54 -4.82 -3.13 -4.11
CA SER A 54 -6.19 -3.32 -3.64
C SER A 54 -6.24 -4.43 -2.60
N ASP A 55 -6.68 -4.08 -1.40
CA ASP A 55 -6.97 -5.03 -0.32
C ASP A 55 -5.85 -6.05 -0.06
N VAL A 56 -4.62 -5.56 0.09
CA VAL A 56 -3.45 -6.40 0.34
C VAL A 56 -3.27 -6.62 1.84
N SER A 57 -3.28 -7.89 2.25
CA SER A 57 -2.95 -8.30 3.62
C SER A 57 -1.82 -9.32 3.60
N LEU A 58 -0.78 -9.09 4.39
CA LEU A 58 0.33 -10.02 4.58
C LEU A 58 1.02 -9.80 5.91
N THR A 59 1.61 -10.86 6.45
CA THR A 59 2.40 -10.82 7.68
C THR A 59 3.67 -11.61 7.44
N THR A 60 4.80 -11.09 7.91
CA THR A 60 6.08 -11.80 7.90
C THR A 60 6.74 -11.70 9.26
N ASN A 61 7.28 -12.81 9.73
CA ASN A 61 7.98 -12.91 11.00
C ASN A 61 9.47 -12.64 10.83
N TYR A 62 10.18 -12.42 11.93
CA TYR A 62 11.63 -12.30 11.89
C TYR A 62 12.30 -13.59 11.41
N GLY A 63 13.28 -13.44 10.52
CA GLY A 63 14.02 -14.57 9.94
C GLY A 63 13.30 -15.28 8.79
N GLU A 64 12.10 -14.84 8.41
CA GLU A 64 11.43 -15.32 7.21
C GLU A 64 11.92 -14.60 5.95
N LEU A 65 12.06 -15.36 4.85
CA LEU A 65 12.35 -14.82 3.53
C LEU A 65 11.04 -14.79 2.70
N LEU A 66 10.47 -13.60 2.54
CA LEU A 66 9.28 -13.38 1.71
C LEU A 66 9.66 -13.06 0.26
N CYS A 67 9.10 -13.81 -0.69
CA CYS A 67 9.28 -13.56 -2.13
C CYS A 67 7.97 -13.08 -2.77
N VAL A 68 8.01 -11.94 -3.46
CA VAL A 68 6.86 -11.39 -4.20
C VAL A 68 7.07 -11.59 -5.70
N ILE A 69 6.21 -12.38 -6.33
CA ILE A 69 6.28 -12.71 -7.77
C ILE A 69 4.98 -12.35 -8.49
N GLY A 70 5.05 -12.18 -9.81
CA GLY A 70 3.88 -11.82 -10.63
C GLY A 70 4.26 -11.17 -11.97
N SER A 71 3.31 -11.06 -12.88
CA SER A 71 3.48 -10.47 -14.22
C SER A 71 3.88 -8.98 -14.19
N VAL A 72 4.37 -8.46 -15.31
CA VAL A 72 4.63 -7.00 -15.43
C VAL A 72 3.33 -6.24 -15.20
N GLY A 73 3.38 -5.18 -14.38
CA GLY A 73 2.20 -4.39 -14.01
C GLY A 73 1.36 -4.95 -12.85
N SER A 74 1.72 -6.09 -12.26
CA SER A 74 0.94 -6.72 -11.18
C SER A 74 1.03 -6.02 -9.80
N GLY A 75 1.70 -4.87 -9.70
CA GLY A 75 1.82 -4.12 -8.44
C GLY A 75 2.97 -4.50 -7.50
N LYS A 76 3.94 -5.34 -7.92
CA LYS A 76 5.10 -5.72 -7.07
C LYS A 76 5.89 -4.52 -6.54
N SER A 77 6.26 -3.60 -7.44
CA SER A 77 6.96 -2.37 -7.05
C SER A 77 6.07 -1.47 -6.21
N ALA A 78 4.77 -1.39 -6.50
CA ALA A 78 3.81 -0.66 -5.68
C ALA A 78 3.74 -1.22 -4.25
N LEU A 79 3.77 -2.55 -4.10
CA LEU A 79 3.79 -3.21 -2.79
C LEU A 79 5.02 -2.84 -1.99
N LEU A 80 6.21 -2.84 -2.62
CA LEU A 80 7.44 -2.42 -1.95
C LEU A 80 7.42 -0.93 -1.58
N LEU A 81 6.88 -0.07 -2.45
CA LEU A 81 6.74 1.36 -2.14
C LEU A 81 5.76 1.59 -0.99
N ALA A 82 4.67 0.81 -0.91
CA ALA A 82 3.74 0.87 0.22
C ALA A 82 4.41 0.45 1.53
N MET A 83 5.21 -0.63 1.51
CA MET A 83 6.04 -1.07 2.65
C MET A 83 7.19 -0.12 3.01
N ALA A 84 7.59 0.75 2.10
CA ALA A 84 8.59 1.79 2.37
C ALA A 84 7.95 3.11 2.84
N GLU A 85 6.61 3.14 2.96
CA GLU A 85 5.80 4.35 3.18
C GLU A 85 5.98 5.45 2.11
N GLU A 86 6.58 5.13 0.95
CA GLU A 86 6.71 6.05 -0.20
C GLU A 86 5.44 6.11 -1.05
N LEU A 87 4.58 5.10 -0.96
CA LEU A 87 3.25 5.08 -1.56
C LEU A 87 2.19 5.05 -0.45
N PRO A 88 1.59 6.20 -0.09
CA PRO A 88 0.58 6.27 0.96
C PRO A 88 -0.60 5.33 0.71
N HIS A 89 -1.07 4.69 1.77
CA HIS A 89 -2.27 3.87 1.72
C HIS A 89 -3.50 4.73 2.02
N SER A 90 -4.56 4.58 1.22
CA SER A 90 -5.86 5.22 1.43
C SER A 90 -6.73 4.44 2.42
N GLN A 91 -6.42 3.16 2.62
CA GLN A 91 -7.13 2.25 3.51
C GLN A 91 -6.14 1.23 4.09
N GLY A 92 -6.45 0.73 5.29
CA GLY A 92 -5.72 -0.33 5.96
C GLY A 92 -4.70 0.20 6.98
N ASN A 93 -3.81 -0.67 7.42
CA ASN A 93 -2.72 -0.33 8.33
C ASN A 93 -1.45 -1.12 8.01
N ILE A 94 -0.30 -0.46 8.12
CA ILE A 94 1.02 -1.08 8.09
C ILE A 94 1.65 -0.92 9.46
N SER A 95 2.16 -2.01 10.02
CA SER A 95 2.83 -2.04 11.32
C SER A 95 4.21 -2.69 11.17
N TYR A 96 5.22 -2.02 11.73
CA TYR A 96 6.60 -2.51 11.82
C TYR A 96 6.95 -2.68 13.29
N THR A 97 7.54 -3.81 13.64
CA THR A 97 8.08 -4.00 14.98
C THR A 97 9.50 -3.42 15.00
N SER A 98 9.73 -2.35 15.76
CA SER A 98 11.07 -1.78 15.91
C SER A 98 11.88 -2.58 16.91
N GLN A 99 13.10 -2.97 16.55
CA GLN A 99 14.07 -3.53 17.49
C GLN A 99 14.90 -2.39 18.08
N SER A 100 14.77 -2.16 19.38
CA SER A 100 15.84 -1.49 20.13
C SER A 100 17.02 -2.46 20.20
N ILE A 101 18.12 -2.12 19.54
CA ILE A 101 19.43 -2.81 19.64
C ILE A 101 20.10 -2.44 20.96
#